data_AF-U2C3F1-F1
#
_entry.id   AF-U2C3F1-F1
#
_cell.length_a   1.000
_cell.length_b   1.000
_cell.length_c   1.000
_cell.angle_alpha   90.00
_cell.angle_beta   90.00
_cell.angle_gamma   90.00
#
_symmetry.space_group_name_H-M   'P 1'
#
loop_
_entity.id
_entity.type
_entity.pdbx_description
1 polymer ?
#
loop_
_entity_poly.entity_id
_entity_poly.type
_entity_poly.pdbx_seq_one_letter_code
_entity_poly.pdbx_strand_id
1 'polypeptide(L)' 'MKHLLILFFLLTTNAFAQGPFGDYAVVKDKDGYVNIRAKGNVKSQIVGTLPANTLVNVYFWEDEPTPPNWIAVDKGYVH' A
#
# COMPACT_ATOMS: atom_id res chain seq x y z
N MET A 1 -7.98 3.25 -41.95
CA MET A 1 -6.69 3.75 -41.42
C MET A 1 -6.86 4.59 -40.15
N LYS A 2 -7.59 5.71 -40.18
CA LYS A 2 -7.73 6.63 -39.02
C LYS A 2 -8.37 5.98 -37.78
N HIS A 3 -9.41 5.18 -37.99
CA HIS A 3 -10.10 4.46 -36.90
C HIS A 3 -9.24 3.36 -36.25
N LEU A 4 -8.31 2.76 -37.00
CA LEU A 4 -7.41 1.74 -36.49
C LEU A 4 -6.37 2.36 -35.53
N LEU A 5 -5.92 3.58 -35.84
CA LEU A 5 -5.03 4.36 -34.99
C LEU A 5 -5.72 4.75 -33.67
N ILE A 6 -6.98 5.20 -33.76
CA ILE A 6 -7.78 5.55 -32.57
C ILE A 6 -8.02 4.31 -31.69
N LEU A 7 -8.33 3.16 -32.30
CA LEU A 7 -8.50 1.90 -31.58
C LEU A 7 -7.19 1.46 -30.88
N PHE A 8 -6.04 1.64 -31.52
CA PHE A 8 -4.74 1.37 -30.92
C PHE A 8 -4.48 2.26 -29.68
N PHE A 9 -4.79 3.56 -29.76
CA PHE A 9 -4.70 4.46 -28.60
C PHE A 9 -5.70 4.10 -27.47
N LEU A 10 -6.89 3.61 -27.81
CA LEU A 10 -7.88 3.18 -26.80
C LEU A 10 -7.50 1.85 -26.13
N LEU A 11 -6.72 1.00 -26.80
CA LEU A 11 -6.25 -0.27 -26.23
C LEU A 11 -5.05 -0.09 -25.30
N THR A 12 -4.20 0.93 -25.51
CA THR A 12 -3.01 1.19 -24.67
C THR A 12 -3.32 1.89 -23.35
N THR A 13 -4.50 2.49 -23.17
CA THR A 13 -4.87 3.22 -21.94
C THR A 13 -5.23 2.31 -20.77
N ASN A 14 -5.48 1.02 -21.00
CA ASN A 14 -5.83 0.07 -19.93
C ASN A 14 -4.62 -0.41 -19.11
N ALA A 15 -3.40 -0.04 -19.51
CA ALA A 15 -2.17 -0.47 -18.85
C ALA A 15 -1.86 0.26 -17.52
N PHE A 16 -2.68 1.24 -17.11
CA PHE A 16 -2.38 2.11 -15.95
C PHE A 16 -3.42 2.07 -14.83
N ALA A 17 -4.41 1.16 -14.87
CA ALA A 17 -5.40 1.04 -13.80
C ALA A 17 -4.81 0.49 -12.48
N GLN A 18 -3.66 -0.19 -12.55
CA GLN A 18 -2.80 -0.51 -11.41
C GLN A 18 -1.60 0.43 -11.50
N GLY A 19 -1.61 1.52 -10.73
CA GLY A 19 -0.48 2.45 -10.71
C GLY A 19 0.81 1.73 -10.28
N PRO A 20 2.00 2.22 -10.68
CA PRO A 20 3.28 1.65 -10.27
C PRO A 20 3.58 1.82 -8.76
N PHE A 21 2.61 2.32 -7.98
CA PHE A 21 2.75 2.78 -6.61
C PHE A 21 1.70 2.11 -5.72
N GLY A 22 2.00 0.88 -5.31
CA GLY A 22 1.46 0.27 -4.10
C GLY A 22 0.04 -0.30 -4.19
N ASP A 23 -0.13 -1.46 -3.55
CA ASP A 23 -1.45 -1.93 -3.18
C ASP A 23 -2.07 -0.96 -2.15
N TYR A 24 -3.38 -1.04 -1.97
CA TYR A 24 -4.08 -0.27 -0.93
C TYR A 24 -4.63 -1.22 0.12
N ALA A 25 -4.50 -0.84 1.38
CA ALA A 25 -5.10 -1.53 2.52
C ALA A 25 -6.02 -0.60 3.29
N VAL A 26 -7.05 -1.17 3.92
CA VAL A 26 -7.93 -0.44 4.84
C VAL A 26 -7.71 -0.98 6.23
N VAL A 27 -7.46 -0.10 7.19
CA VAL A 27 -7.29 -0.49 8.59
C VAL A 27 -8.63 -1.03 9.13
N LYS A 28 -8.64 -2.29 9.54
CA LYS A 28 -9.80 -2.95 10.16
C LYS A 28 -9.40 -3.46 11.54
N ASP A 29 -9.63 -2.62 12.54
CA ASP A 29 -9.33 -2.94 13.93
C ASP A 29 -10.56 -2.78 14.82
N LYS A 30 -10.70 -3.64 15.83
CA LYS A 30 -11.81 -3.65 16.78
C LYS A 30 -11.71 -2.51 17.81
N ASP A 31 -10.49 -2.14 18.17
CA ASP A 31 -10.19 -1.10 19.16
C ASP A 31 -10.17 0.30 18.54
N GLY A 32 -10.41 0.38 17.22
CA GLY A 32 -10.59 1.63 16.49
C GLY A 32 -9.29 2.25 15.97
N TYR A 33 -8.14 1.61 16.18
CA TYR A 33 -6.85 2.03 15.61
C TYR A 33 -5.83 0.88 15.61
N VAL A 34 -4.76 1.03 14.82
CA VAL A 34 -3.57 0.16 14.84
C VAL A 34 -2.31 0.97 15.11
N ASN A 35 -1.29 0.32 15.67
CA ASN A 35 0.02 0.95 15.92
C ASN A 35 0.91 0.86 14.68
N ILE A 36 1.53 1.97 14.32
CA ILE A 36 2.64 2.00 13.36
C ILE A 36 3.93 1.78 14.14
N ARG A 37 4.76 0.86 13.67
CA ARG A 37 6.03 0.50 14.29
C ARG A 37 7.21 0.84 13.40
N ALA A 38 8.35 1.17 14.01
CA ALA A 38 9.56 1.52 13.27
C ALA A 38 10.08 0.37 12.38
N LYS A 39 9.83 -0.88 12.78
CA LYS A 39 10.21 -2.09 12.05
C LYS A 39 9.05 -3.10 12.07
N GLY A 40 9.03 -4.05 11.13
CA GLY A 40 8.08 -5.16 11.08
C GLY A 40 8.25 -6.19 12.21
N ASN A 41 8.17 -5.73 13.46
CA ASN A 41 8.39 -6.53 14.66
C ASN A 41 7.57 -5.96 15.82
N VAL A 42 6.82 -6.83 16.50
CA VAL A 42 5.97 -6.49 17.66
C VAL A 42 6.74 -5.89 18.84
N LYS A 43 8.05 -6.11 18.93
CA LYS A 43 8.92 -5.55 19.98
C LYS A 43 9.54 -4.20 19.60
N SER A 44 9.39 -3.75 18.36
CA SER A 44 9.96 -2.47 17.92
C SER A 44 9.14 -1.28 18.44
N GLN A 45 9.79 -0.12 18.49
CA GLN A 45 9.19 1.12 18.97
C GLN A 45 7.94 1.49 18.15
N ILE A 46 6.90 1.94 18.84
CA ILE A 46 5.71 2.53 18.24
C ILE A 46 6.07 3.96 17.83
N VAL A 47 5.86 4.28 16.56
CA VAL A 47 6.18 5.59 15.95
C VAL A 47 4.93 6.39 15.59
N GLY A 48 3.75 5.78 15.71
CA GLY A 48 2.46 6.44 15.49
C GLY A 48 1.29 5.48 15.57
N THR A 49 0.11 5.97 15.21
CA THR A 49 -1.13 5.20 15.12
C THR A 49 -1.88 5.52 13.84
N LEU A 50 -2.68 4.57 13.36
CA LEU A 50 -3.62 4.75 12.27
C LEU A 50 -5.04 4.44 12.76
N PRO A 51 -6.00 5.37 12.62
CA PRO A 51 -7.39 5.10 12.94
C PRO A 51 -8.00 4.00 12.07
N ALA A 52 -9.00 3.30 12.58
CA ALA A 52 -9.78 2.34 11.82
C ALA A 52 -10.49 3.02 10.63
N ASN A 53 -10.69 2.24 9.56
CA ASN A 53 -11.22 2.68 8.26
C ASN A 53 -10.35 3.69 7.51
N THR A 54 -9.11 3.94 7.95
CA THR A 54 -8.13 4.69 7.18
C THR A 54 -7.66 3.86 5.98
N LEU A 55 -7.70 4.45 4.78
CA LEU A 55 -7.08 3.90 3.59
C LEU A 55 -5.58 4.22 3.61
N VAL A 56 -4.73 3.22 3.43
CA VAL A 56 -3.28 3.38 3.43
C VAL A 56 -2.67 2.77 2.18
N ASN A 57 -1.60 3.42 1.70
CA ASN A 57 -0.75 2.87 0.66
C ASN A 57 0.16 1.80 1.28
N VAL A 58 0.24 0.67 0.59
CA VAL A 58 1.16 -0.42 0.89
C VAL A 58 2.42 -0.20 0.07
N TYR A 59 3.54 -0.07 0.74
CA TYR A 59 4.85 0.08 0.11
C TYR A 59 5.59 -1.26 0.09
N PHE A 60 6.33 -1.48 -1.00
CA PHE A 60 7.27 -2.59 -1.13
C PHE A 60 8.66 -1.97 -1.20
N TRP A 61 9.35 -1.91 -0.06
CA TRP A 61 10.72 -1.38 -0.01
C TRP A 61 11.68 -2.46 -0.51
N GLU A 62 12.56 -2.12 -1.47
CA GLU A 62 13.48 -3.09 -2.10
C GLU A 62 14.64 -3.49 -1.16
N ASP A 63 14.99 -2.63 -0.21
CA ASP A 63 16.20 -2.77 0.61
C ASP A 63 16.06 -3.78 1.76
N GLU A 64 14.85 -3.95 2.31
CA GLU A 64 14.58 -4.91 3.39
C GLU A 64 13.33 -5.74 3.10
N PRO A 65 13.40 -7.07 3.20
CA PRO A 65 12.23 -7.92 3.03
C PRO A 65 11.22 -7.63 4.13
N THR A 66 10.00 -7.22 3.74
CA THR A 66 8.90 -7.02 4.67
C THR A 66 8.57 -8.36 5.35
N PRO A 67 8.57 -8.43 6.70
CA PRO A 67 8.24 -9.66 7.40
C PRO A 67 6.82 -10.16 7.09
N PRO A 68 6.57 -11.48 7.16
CA PRO A 68 5.24 -12.02 6.91
C PRO A 68 4.20 -11.42 7.86
N ASN A 69 3.02 -11.09 7.33
CA ASN A 69 1.92 -10.42 8.04
C ASN A 69 2.22 -8.99 8.48
N TRP A 70 3.26 -8.35 7.94
CA TRP A 70 3.48 -6.91 8.10
C TRP A 70 3.30 -6.19 6.77
N ILE A 71 2.86 -4.95 6.87
CA ILE A 71 2.64 -4.07 5.73
C ILE A 71 3.44 -2.80 5.99
N ALA A 72 4.28 -2.41 5.03
CA ALA A 72 4.97 -1.12 5.09
C ALA A 72 4.01 0.00 4.68
N VAL A 73 3.97 1.03 5.50
CA VAL A 73 3.16 2.25 5.36
C VAL A 73 4.09 3.46 5.47
N ASP A 74 3.56 4.64 5.17
CA ASP A 74 4.31 5.90 5.03
C ASP A 74 5.29 6.22 6.19
N LYS A 75 4.96 5.78 7.42
CA LYS A 75 5.75 6.06 8.63
C LYS A 75 6.36 4.82 9.30
N GLY A 76 6.29 3.64 8.68
CA GLY A 76 6.80 2.41 9.27
C GLY A 76 6.00 1.17 8.87
N TYR A 77 5.72 0.28 9.83
CA TYR A 77 5.09 -1.01 9.59
C TYR A 77 3.87 -1.22 10.48
N VAL A 78 2.87 -1.88 9.92
CA VAL A 78 1.63 -2.28 10.59
C VAL A 78 1.50 -3.80 10.51
N HIS A 79 0.97 -4.42 11.57
CA HIS A 79 0.68 -5.85 11.62
C HIS A 79 -0.80 -6.11 11.27
#